data_AF-A0A095XYG8-F1
#
_entry.id   AF-A0A095XYG8-F1
#
_cell.length_a   1.000
_cell.length_b   1.000
_cell.length_c   1.000
_cell.angle_alpha   90.00
_cell.angle_beta   90.00
_cell.angle_gamma   90.00
#
_symmetry.space_group_name_H-M   'P 1'
#
loop_
_entity.id
_entity.type
_entity.pdbx_description
1 polymer ?
#
loop_
_entity_poly.entity_id
_entity_poly.type
_entity_poly.pdbx_seq_one_letter_code
_entity_poly.pdbx_strand_id
1 'polypeptide(L)' 'MAVAKWRTLKEIEGEYEVKAVTLRSHIFRGLIYKYHLKKVGKTWLINENYIKQKYKKRDSVVK' A
#
# COMPACT_ATOMS: atom_id res chain seq x y z
N MET A 1 -6.48 20.14 -2.88
CA MET A 1 -7.08 18.78 -3.01
C MET A 1 -5.96 17.76 -3.05
N ALA A 2 -5.84 16.89 -2.03
CA ALA A 2 -4.82 15.84 -2.04
C ALA A 2 -5.17 14.80 -3.12
N VAL A 3 -4.44 14.82 -4.24
CA VAL A 3 -4.58 13.84 -5.31
C VAL A 3 -4.32 12.45 -4.73
N ALA A 4 -5.28 11.53 -4.89
CA ALA A 4 -5.12 10.15 -4.45
C ALA A 4 -3.94 9.52 -5.19
N LYS A 5 -2.78 9.40 -4.51
CA LYS A 5 -1.59 8.76 -5.05
C LYS A 5 -1.78 7.24 -5.01
N TRP A 6 -1.76 6.62 -6.18
CA TRP A 6 -1.79 5.16 -6.32
C TRP A 6 -0.36 4.65 -6.36
N ARG A 7 -0.03 3.67 -5.53
CA ARG A 7 1.34 3.15 -5.41
C ARG A 7 1.40 1.65 -5.51
N THR A 8 2.47 1.14 -6.10
CA THR A 8 2.70 -0.30 -6.24
C THR A 8 3.07 -0.91 -4.89
N LEU A 9 2.87 -2.23 -4.77
CA LEU A 9 3.25 -2.96 -3.55
C LEU A 9 4.75 -2.81 -3.22
N LYS A 10 5.60 -2.73 -4.25
CA LYS A 10 7.06 -2.56 -4.09
C LYS A 10 7.44 -1.18 -3.55
N GLU A 11 6.79 -0.12 -4.05
CA GLU A 11 7.00 1.23 -3.53
C GLU A 11 6.59 1.33 -2.06
N ILE A 12 5.45 0.73 -1.72
CA ILE A 12 4.97 0.70 -0.34
C ILE A 12 5.94 -0.06 0.56
N GLU A 13 6.50 -1.18 0.10
CA GLU A 13 7.49 -1.96 0.84
C GLU A 13 8.81 -1.22 1.09
N GLY A 14 9.18 -0.30 0.22
CA GLY A 14 10.34 0.56 0.42
C GLY A 14 10.13 1.60 1.53
N GLU A 15 8.93 2.18 1.61
CA GLU A 15 8.64 3.35 2.47
C GLU A 15 7.91 3.02 3.77
N TYR A 16 7.20 1.91 3.84
CA TYR A 16 6.36 1.52 4.97
C TYR A 16 6.84 0.20 5.57
N GLU A 17 6.52 -0.02 6.84
CA GLU A 17 6.83 -1.25 7.57
C GLU A 17 5.90 -2.41 7.17
N VAL A 18 5.77 -2.67 5.88
CA VAL A 18 4.93 -3.75 5.36
C VAL A 18 5.56 -4.35 4.10
N LYS A 19 5.67 -5.68 4.06
CA LYS A 19 6.19 -6.38 2.88
C LYS A 19 5.14 -6.44 1.76
N ALA A 20 5.59 -6.40 0.51
CA ALA A 20 4.71 -6.51 -0.65
C ALA A 20 3.91 -7.83 -0.65
N VAL A 21 4.53 -8.92 -0.14
CA VAL A 21 3.87 -10.23 0.02
C VAL A 21 2.70 -10.16 0.99
N THR A 22 2.84 -9.44 2.11
CA THR A 22 1.76 -9.25 3.09
C THR A 22 0.61 -8.47 2.48
N LEU A 23 0.89 -7.37 1.77
CA LEU A 23 -0.13 -6.60 1.07
C LEU A 23 -0.85 -7.44 0.01
N ARG A 24 -0.11 -8.26 -0.75
CA ARG A 24 -0.67 -9.17 -1.74
C ARG A 24 -1.59 -10.21 -1.09
N SER A 25 -1.20 -10.76 0.06
CA SER A 25 -2.05 -11.66 0.85
C SER A 25 -3.33 -10.97 1.30
N HIS A 26 -3.25 -9.73 1.78
CA HIS A 26 -4.43 -8.93 2.18
C HIS A 26 -5.39 -8.67 1.00
N ILE A 27 -4.86 -8.42 -0.19
CA ILE A 27 -5.67 -8.28 -1.41
C ILE A 27 -6.41 -9.59 -1.71
N PHE A 28 -5.69 -10.72 -1.73
CA PHE A 28 -6.29 -12.02 -2.05
C PHE A 28 -7.30 -12.49 -1.01
N ARG A 29 -7.08 -12.16 0.26
CA ARG A 29 -8.00 -12.44 1.38
C ARG A 29 -9.19 -11.49 1.43
N GLY A 30 -9.27 -10.48 0.55
CA GLY A 30 -10.35 -9.49 0.56
C GLY A 30 -10.30 -8.52 1.76
N LEU A 31 -9.16 -8.40 2.42
CA LEU A 31 -8.96 -7.52 3.59
C LEU A 31 -8.75 -6.05 3.19
N ILE A 32 -8.62 -5.78 1.89
CA ILE A 32 -8.55 -4.43 1.33
C ILE A 32 -9.71 -4.26 0.37
N TYR A 33 -10.56 -3.29 0.63
CA TYR A 33 -11.70 -3.01 -0.22
C TYR A 33 -11.28 -2.56 -1.62
N LYS A 34 -12.09 -2.92 -2.62
CA LYS A 34 -11.83 -2.63 -4.04
C LYS A 34 -11.61 -1.15 -4.34
N TYR A 35 -12.23 -0.23 -3.59
CA TYR A 35 -12.05 1.22 -3.80
C TYR A 35 -10.67 1.75 -3.37
N HIS A 36 -9.92 0.98 -2.56
CA HIS A 36 -8.53 1.25 -2.22
C HIS A 36 -7.54 0.50 -3.11
N LEU A 37 -8.02 -0.31 -4.05
CA LEU A 37 -7.22 -1.12 -4.95
C LEU A 37 -7.42 -0.69 -6.40
N LYS A 38 -6.34 -0.67 -7.15
CA LYS A 38 -6.39 -0.44 -8.60
C LYS A 38 -5.47 -1.43 -9.28
N LYS A 39 -5.98 -2.17 -10.26
CA LYS A 39 -5.17 -3.12 -11.03
C LYS A 39 -4.79 -2.49 -12.36
N VAL A 40 -3.49 -2.44 -12.67
CA VAL A 40 -2.95 -1.95 -13.94
C VAL A 40 -2.13 -3.08 -14.56
N GLY A 41 -2.66 -3.68 -15.63
CA GLY A 41 -2.10 -4.89 -16.22
C GLY A 41 -2.00 -6.04 -15.21
N LYS A 42 -0.77 -6.48 -14.92
CA LYS A 42 -0.48 -7.54 -13.94
C LYS A 42 -0.16 -7.01 -12.54
N THR A 43 -0.13 -5.70 -12.35
CA THR A 43 0.32 -5.06 -11.11
C THR A 43 -0.87 -4.53 -10.31
N TRP A 44 -0.85 -4.78 -8.99
CA TRP A 44 -1.76 -4.16 -8.05
C TRP A 44 -1.17 -2.86 -7.49
N LEU A 45 -1.96 -1.80 -7.55
CA LEU A 45 -1.74 -0.52 -6.92
C LEU A 45 -2.69 -0.39 -5.73
N ILE A 46 -2.20 0.22 -4.65
CA ILE A 46 -3.00 0.54 -3.47
C ILE A 46 -3.00 2.05 -3.30
N ASN A 47 -4.13 2.59 -2.83
CA ASN A 47 -4.23 3.98 -2.46
C ASN A 47 -3.29 4.29 -1.29
N GLU A 48 -2.38 5.25 -1.48
CA GLU A 48 -1.41 5.64 -0.46
C GLU A 48 -2.07 6.09 0.85
N ASN A 49 -3.24 6.73 0.80
CA ASN A 49 -3.94 7.16 2.02
C ASN A 49 -4.35 5.97 2.89
N TYR A 50 -4.79 4.86 2.28
CA TYR A 50 -5.10 3.63 3.01
C TYR A 50 -3.85 3.08 3.70
N ILE A 51 -2.71 3.11 3.00
CA ILE A 51 -1.44 2.64 3.54
C ILE A 51 -1.00 3.53 4.70
N LYS A 52 -1.04 4.86 4.56
CA LYS A 52 -0.69 5.83 5.61
C LYS A 52 -1.52 5.68 6.89
N GLN A 53 -2.80 5.33 6.75
CA GLN A 53 -3.68 5.13 7.90
C GLN A 53 -3.44 3.80 8.60
N LYS A 54 -2.98 2.77 7.87
CA LYS A 54 -2.91 1.39 8.38
C LYS A 54 -1.50 0.92 8.73
N TYR A 55 -0.48 1.50 8.11
CA TYR A 55 0.92 1.10 8.26
C TYR A 55 1.77 2.32 8.61
N LYS A 56 2.76 2.09 9.48
CA LYS A 56 3.76 3.11 9.80
C LYS A 56 4.76 3.23 8.66
N LYS A 57 5.21 4.46 8.41
CA LYS A 57 6.38 4.68 7.55
C LYS A 57 7.60 4.12 8.26
N ARG A 58 8.50 3.53 7.49
CA ARG A 58 9.78 2.98 7.98
C ARG A 58 10.69 4.08 8.53
N ASP A 59 10.49 5.32 8.09
CA ASP A 59 11.27 6.50 8.48
C ASP A 59 10.75 7.18 9.75
N SER A 60 10.64 6.42 10.85
CA SER A 60 10.40 7.00 12.19
C SER A 60 11.23 6.29 13.27
N VAL A 61 12.46 5.94 12.92
CA VAL A 61 13.55 5.65 13.85
C VAL A 61 14.70 6.55 13.39
N VAL A 62 14.67 7.82 13.79
CA VAL A 62 15.46 8.36 14.92
C VAL A 62 16.93 7.95 14.81
N LYS A 63 17.68 8.93 14.33
CA LYS A 63 19.10 9.28 14.56
C LYS A 63 19.80 8.58 15.71
#